data_AF-G1CSE4-F1
#
_entry.id   AF-G1CSE4-F1
#
_cell.length_a   1.000
_cell.length_b   1.000
_cell.length_c   1.000
_cell.angle_alpha   90.00
_cell.angle_beta   90.00
_cell.angle_gamma   90.00
#
_symmetry.space_group_name_H-M   'P 1'
#
loop_
_entity.id
_entity.type
_entity.pdbx_description
1 polymer ?
#
loop_
_entity_poly.entity_id
_entity_poly.type
_entity_poly.pdbx_seq_one_letter_code
_entity_poly.pdbx_strand_id
1 'polypeptide(L)'
;GLIRSRRSWTISMMTSRSMRMPAQVRIALACCLNMCGAVHCSDIAILGVHRKPPFIEHERVSSVCEVPLAIAACPTAAIKPAKVDGMKTVAVRNERCMFCGNCYT
;
A
#
# COMPACT_ATOMS: atom_id res chain seq x y z
N GLY A 1 -6.96 -12.46 -31.03
CA GLY A 1 -5.66 -11.98 -30.53
C GLY A 1 -5.83 -11.41 -29.13
N LEU A 2 -4.77 -11.50 -28.31
CA LEU A 2 -4.61 -10.94 -26.97
C LEU A 2 -5.07 -11.77 -25.75
N ILE A 3 -4.55 -12.99 -25.61
CA ILE A 3 -4.20 -13.55 -24.30
C ILE A 3 -2.70 -13.28 -24.11
N ARG A 4 -2.34 -12.03 -23.81
CA ARG A 4 -0.94 -11.67 -23.56
C ARG A 4 -0.86 -10.65 -22.43
N SER A 5 -0.82 -11.15 -21.20
CA SER A 5 0.00 -10.64 -20.09
C SER A 5 -0.40 -11.35 -18.78
N ARG A 6 0.37 -12.38 -18.41
CA ARG A 6 0.24 -13.18 -17.18
C ARG A 6 0.77 -12.49 -15.92
N ARG A 7 0.81 -11.15 -15.81
CA ARG A 7 1.42 -10.48 -14.63
C ARG A 7 0.67 -9.25 -14.10
N SER A 8 -0.64 -9.19 -14.30
CA SER A 8 -1.52 -8.31 -13.54
C SER A 8 -2.70 -9.17 -13.08
N TRP A 9 -3.06 -9.14 -11.80
CA TRP A 9 -4.22 -9.84 -11.22
C TRP A 9 -5.54 -9.23 -11.70
N THR A 10 -5.67 -9.01 -13.01
CA THR A 10 -6.84 -8.45 -13.65
C THR A 10 -7.66 -9.61 -14.16
N ILE A 11 -8.77 -9.90 -13.47
CA ILE A 11 -9.77 -10.85 -13.94
C ILE A 11 -10.63 -10.08 -14.94
N SER A 12 -10.42 -10.35 -16.23
CA SER A 12 -11.33 -9.91 -17.28
C SER A 12 -12.46 -10.93 -17.35
N MET A 13 -13.65 -10.57 -16.84
CA MET A 13 -14.83 -11.43 -16.95
C MET A 13 -15.40 -11.35 -18.37
N MET A 14 -14.91 -12.22 -19.26
CA MET A 14 -15.52 -12.51 -20.55
C MET A 14 -15.96 -13.97 -20.62
N THR A 15 -17.12 -14.28 -20.06
CA THR A 15 -17.74 -15.60 -20.27
C THR A 15 -18.53 -15.59 -21.58
N SER A 16 -18.00 -16.25 -22.60
CA SER A 16 -18.54 -16.31 -23.98
C SER A 16 -19.96 -16.90 -24.11
N ARG A 17 -20.54 -17.47 -23.04
CA ARG A 17 -21.90 -18.06 -23.07
C ARG A 17 -23.02 -17.13 -22.59
N SER A 18 -22.70 -16.00 -21.96
CA SER A 18 -23.71 -15.10 -21.36
C SER A 18 -23.18 -13.67 -21.27
N MET A 19 -22.87 -13.04 -22.41
CA MET A 19 -22.53 -11.61 -22.54
C MET A 19 -23.69 -10.70 -22.10
N ARG A 20 -24.05 -10.73 -20.82
CA ARG A 20 -25.13 -9.92 -20.21
C ARG A 20 -24.68 -8.51 -19.87
N MET A 21 -23.38 -8.20 -19.98
CA MET A 21 -22.84 -6.87 -19.69
C MET A 21 -22.55 -6.12 -20.99
N PRO A 22 -22.89 -4.81 -21.07
CA PRO A 22 -22.77 -4.00 -22.27
C PRO A 22 -21.32 -3.71 -22.69
N ALA A 23 -20.36 -3.88 -21.77
CA ALA A 23 -18.94 -3.65 -22.01
C ALA A 23 -18.08 -4.65 -21.22
N GLN A 24 -16.79 -4.71 -21.57
CA GLN A 24 -15.81 -5.52 -20.87
C GLN A 24 -15.56 -4.91 -19.48
N VAL A 25 -15.89 -5.62 -18.40
CA VAL A 25 -15.60 -5.18 -17.04
C VAL A 25 -14.28 -5.78 -16.58
N ARG A 26 -13.33 -4.93 -16.18
CA ARG A 26 -12.04 -5.34 -15.62
C ARG A 26 -12.07 -5.20 -14.11
N ILE A 27 -11.85 -6.31 -13.42
CA ILE A 27 -11.75 -6.35 -11.96
C ILE A 27 -10.30 -6.62 -11.59
N ALA A 28 -9.74 -5.80 -10.70
CA ALA A 28 -8.38 -6.01 -10.19
C ALA A 28 -8.31 -5.90 -8.68
N LEU A 29 -7.35 -6.64 -8.11
CA LEU A 29 -7.11 -6.73 -6.68
C LEU A 29 -5.70 -6.25 -6.34
N ALA A 30 -5.58 -5.36 -5.35
CA ALA A 30 -4.31 -5.01 -4.71
C ALA A 30 -4.35 -5.41 -3.24
N CYS A 31 -3.25 -5.99 -2.76
CA CYS A 31 -3.08 -6.38 -1.36
C CYS A 31 -2.79 -5.19 -0.43
N CYS A 32 -2.29 -4.07 -0.96
CA CYS A 32 -1.92 -2.87 -0.20
C CYS A 32 -1.94 -1.60 -1.06
N LEU A 33 -1.81 -0.44 -0.42
CA LEU A 33 -1.87 0.90 -1.03
C LEU A 33 -0.78 1.20 -2.07
N ASN A 34 0.24 0.34 -2.20
CA ASN A 34 1.22 0.43 -3.27
C ASN A 34 0.61 0.11 -4.66
N MET A 35 -0.64 -0.39 -4.71
CA MET A 35 -1.44 -0.53 -5.93
C MET A 35 -0.70 -1.21 -7.10
N CYS A 36 0.06 -2.27 -6.82
CA CYS A 36 0.79 -3.02 -7.83
C CYS A 36 -0.17 -3.58 -8.90
N GLY A 37 0.12 -3.32 -10.18
CA GLY A 37 -0.70 -3.77 -11.31
C GLY A 37 -1.70 -2.71 -11.80
N ALA A 38 -2.84 -3.16 -12.31
CA ALA A 38 -3.84 -2.30 -12.98
C ALA A 38 -4.98 -1.83 -12.05
N VAL A 39 -4.79 -1.86 -10.73
CA VAL A 39 -5.88 -1.58 -9.76
C VAL A 39 -6.36 -0.15 -9.83
N HIS A 40 -5.47 0.80 -10.08
CA HIS A 40 -5.80 2.23 -10.21
C HIS A 40 -6.53 2.57 -11.52
N CYS A 41 -6.61 1.64 -12.49
CA CYS A 41 -7.22 1.85 -13.82
C CYS A 41 -8.24 0.77 -14.19
N SER A 42 -8.75 0.03 -13.20
CA SER A 42 -9.81 -0.97 -13.38
C SER A 42 -11.18 -0.38 -13.12
N ASP A 43 -12.21 -0.89 -13.80
CA ASP A 43 -13.60 -0.45 -13.59
C ASP A 43 -14.07 -0.74 -12.17
N ILE A 44 -13.62 -1.87 -11.61
CA ILE A 44 -13.84 -2.25 -10.21
C ILE A 44 -12.50 -2.64 -9.59
N ALA A 45 -12.13 -1.93 -8.53
CA ALA A 45 -10.89 -2.11 -7.79
C ALA A 45 -11.17 -2.60 -6.36
N ILE A 46 -10.48 -3.66 -5.95
CA ILE A 46 -10.50 -4.14 -4.57
C ILE A 46 -9.13 -3.86 -3.95
N LEU A 47 -9.11 -3.13 -2.85
CA LEU A 47 -7.88 -2.69 -2.18
C LEU A 47 -7.88 -3.09 -0.70
N GLY A 48 -6.80 -3.72 -0.26
CA GLY A 48 -6.49 -3.90 1.16
C GLY A 48 -5.95 -2.61 1.79
N VAL A 49 -6.57 -2.16 2.88
CA VAL A 49 -6.13 -0.97 3.64
C VAL A 49 -5.95 -1.35 5.11
N HIS A 50 -4.83 -0.90 5.71
CA HIS A 50 -4.60 -1.05 7.14
C HIS A 50 -5.42 -0.01 7.92
N ARG A 51 -5.86 -0.36 9.13
CA ARG A 51 -6.67 0.53 9.99
C ARG A 51 -6.05 0.82 11.35
N LYS A 52 -4.81 0.39 11.55
CA LYS A 52 -4.08 0.54 12.80
C LYS A 52 -2.75 1.24 12.51
N PRO A 53 -2.33 2.19 13.36
CA PRO A 53 -1.02 2.81 13.22
C PRO A 53 0.08 1.76 13.43
N PRO A 54 1.26 2.00 12.85
CA PRO A 54 2.39 1.10 13.01
C PRO A 54 2.88 1.04 14.46
N PHE A 55 3.34 -0.15 14.87
CA PHE A 55 3.96 -0.37 16.17
C PHE A 55 5.47 -0.16 16.09
N ILE A 56 5.99 0.80 16.86
CA ILE A 56 7.39 1.22 16.80
C ILE A 56 8.19 0.42 17.81
N GLU A 57 9.14 -0.38 17.32
CA GLU A 57 10.12 -1.08 18.15
C GLU A 57 11.43 -0.28 18.16
N HIS A 58 11.67 0.47 19.23
CA HIS A 58 12.74 1.48 19.28
C HIS A 58 14.16 0.91 19.09
N GLU A 59 14.41 -0.32 19.54
CA GLU A 59 15.72 -0.97 19.39
C GLU A 59 16.05 -1.25 17.92
N ARG A 60 15.12 -1.87 17.18
CA ARG A 60 15.33 -2.28 15.78
C ARG A 60 15.32 -1.12 14.80
N VAL A 61 14.56 -0.06 15.08
CA VAL A 61 14.54 1.12 14.22
C VAL A 61 15.93 1.75 14.13
N SER A 62 16.68 1.74 15.24
CA SER A 62 18.02 2.34 15.28
C SER A 62 19.07 1.53 14.51
N SER A 63 18.88 0.21 14.39
CA SER A 63 19.84 -0.71 13.77
C SER A 63 19.53 -1.03 12.31
N VAL A 64 18.25 -1.07 11.92
CA VAL A 64 17.82 -1.54 10.57
C VAL A 64 17.42 -0.40 9.65
N CYS A 65 16.89 0.70 10.20
CA CYS A 65 16.23 1.72 9.40
C CYS A 65 17.04 3.02 9.37
N GLU A 66 17.20 3.59 8.18
CA GLU A 66 17.64 4.98 8.06
C GLU A 66 16.48 5.91 8.45
N VAL A 67 16.58 6.50 9.64
CA VAL A 67 15.60 7.47 10.16
C VAL A 67 15.15 8.53 9.14
N PRO A 68 16.03 9.16 8.31
CA PRO A 68 15.57 10.12 7.30
C PRO A 68 14.72 9.49 6.20
N LEU A 69 14.98 8.24 5.78
CA LEU A 69 14.17 7.55 4.77
C LEU A 69 12.77 7.23 5.31
N ALA A 70 12.69 6.75 6.55
CA ALA A 70 11.41 6.46 7.19
C ALA A 70 10.54 7.72 7.34
N ILE A 71 11.15 8.88 7.64
CA ILE A 71 10.44 10.17 7.70
C ILE A 71 9.97 10.60 6.30
N ALA A 72 10.85 10.51 5.30
CA ALA A 72 10.54 10.90 3.92
C ALA A 72 9.49 10.00 3.26
N ALA A 73 9.39 8.74 3.67
CA ALA A 73 8.40 7.80 3.17
C ALA A 73 6.95 8.15 3.58
N CYS A 74 6.75 9.01 4.60
CA CYS A 74 5.41 9.34 5.08
C CYS A 74 4.79 10.51 4.27
N PRO A 75 3.73 10.27 3.47
CA PRO A 75 3.11 11.34 2.65
C PRO A 75 2.41 12.42 3.49
N THR A 76 1.95 12.08 4.70
CA THR A 76 1.26 13.01 5.60
C THR A 76 2.18 13.64 6.66
N ALA A 77 3.49 13.38 6.58
CA ALA A 77 4.49 13.83 7.55
C ALA A 77 4.08 13.53 9.01
N ALA A 78 3.46 12.37 9.25
CA ALA A 78 3.04 11.91 10.58
C ALA A 78 4.22 11.43 11.44
N ILE A 79 5.36 11.11 10.81
CA ILE A 79 6.56 10.56 11.45
C ILE A 79 7.51 11.71 11.76
N LYS A 80 7.99 11.76 13.02
CA LYS A 80 8.98 12.75 13.47
C LYS A 80 10.20 12.06 14.05
N PRO A 81 11.39 12.67 13.92
CA PRO A 81 12.57 12.18 14.61
C PRO A 81 12.38 12.34 16.13
N ALA A 82 12.72 11.29 16.88
CA ALA A 82 12.71 11.29 18.33
C ALA A 82 13.98 10.61 18.85
N LYS A 83 14.32 10.86 20.11
CA LYS A 83 15.37 10.13 20.82
C LYS A 83 14.74 9.52 22.06
N VAL A 84 14.78 8.20 22.16
CA VAL A 84 14.32 7.44 23.33
C VAL A 84 15.53 6.62 23.78
N ASP A 85 15.87 6.72 25.07
CA ASP A 85 17.00 6.00 25.69
C ASP A 85 18.35 6.18 24.97
N GLY A 86 18.59 7.38 24.46
CA GLY A 86 19.83 7.73 23.74
C GLY A 86 19.91 7.20 22.30
N MET A 87 18.97 6.35 21.88
CA MET A 87 18.89 5.79 20.54
C MET A 87 18.12 6.72 19.59
N LYS A 88 18.59 6.82 18.35
CA LYS A 88 17.87 7.55 17.28
C LYS A 88 16.64 6.72 16.90
N THR A 89 15.45 7.27 17.13
CA THR A 89 14.19 6.58 16.85
C THR A 89 13.20 7.53 16.18
N VAL A 90 11.97 7.04 15.97
CA VAL A 90 10.87 7.80 15.36
C VAL A 90 9.67 7.81 16.29
N ALA A 91 8.91 8.91 16.24
CA ALA A 91 7.62 9.05 16.90
C ALA A 91 6.54 9.25 15.83
N VAL A 92 5.43 8.51 15.95
CA VAL A 92 4.30 8.58 15.01
C VAL A 92 3.14 9.33 15.64
N ARG A 93 2.63 10.35 14.95
CA ARG A 93 1.40 11.05 15.33
C ARG A 93 0.18 10.37 14.73
N ASN A 94 -0.58 9.67 15.56
CA ASN A 94 -1.75 8.89 15.11
C ASN A 94 -2.83 9.74 14.43
N GLU A 95 -3.01 11.00 14.85
CA GLU A 95 -3.99 11.93 14.27
C GLU A 95 -3.74 12.23 12.79
N ARG A 96 -2.49 12.14 12.32
CA ARG A 96 -2.10 12.41 10.93
C ARG A 96 -1.81 11.14 10.13
N CYS A 97 -1.83 9.97 10.77
CA CYS A 97 -1.49 8.72 10.12
C CYS A 97 -2.68 8.18 9.33
N MET A 98 -2.51 7.99 8.02
CA MET A 98 -3.51 7.39 7.13
C MET A 98 -3.31 5.88 6.90
N PHE A 99 -2.46 5.23 7.71
CA PHE A 99 -2.22 3.78 7.68
C PHE A 99 -1.75 3.24 6.31
N CYS A 100 -1.00 4.03 5.56
CA CYS A 100 -0.52 3.65 4.22
C CYS A 100 0.54 2.55 4.22
N GLY A 101 1.20 2.30 5.35
CA GLY A 101 2.22 1.25 5.48
C GLY A 101 3.55 1.58 4.78
N ASN A 102 3.67 2.73 4.10
CA ASN A 102 4.86 3.05 3.31
C ASN A 102 6.16 3.19 4.14
N CYS A 103 6.04 3.43 5.44
CA CYS A 103 7.18 3.45 6.36
C CYS A 103 7.71 2.05 6.75
N TYR A 104 7.00 0.97 6.37
CA TYR A 104 7.44 -0.42 6.56
C TYR A 104 7.96 -1.07 5.28
N THR A 105 7.78 -0.39 4.14
CA THR A 105 8.37 -0.79 2.87
C THR A 105 9.86 -0.50 2.89
#